data_AF-A0A2K8UIL1-F1
#
_entry.id   AF-A0A2K8UIL1-F1
#
_cell.length_a   1.000
_cell.length_b   1.000
_cell.length_c   1.000
_cell.angle_alpha   90.00
_cell.angle_beta   90.00
_cell.angle_gamma   90.00
#
_symmetry.space_group_name_H-M   'P 1'
#
loop_
_entity.id
_entity.type
_entity.pdbx_description
1 polymer ?
#
loop_
_entity_poly.entity_id
_entity_poly.type
_entity_poly.pdbx_seq_one_letter_code
_entity_poly.pdbx_strand_id
1 'polypeptide(L)'
;MLVLFLFLFLWPPGGRCGEGLAGADRRGLAGVAGEVQLLFTGDILLSRQVQAEMQRTGQGPWDRWPPLFRQADWVLGNLEGAVGVATECVPSPQPRPCFAIPETAVQRLSAAGFRTLGLANNHAGDLGEAGLRATGEALARAGLDAVDFEGSPRFRRLGGVTLGLVAFSMVPDAQGRRLALPSRLLAQRLRLARRLANLVVVSVHWGSELLEWPSIEQRRAARWLIGQGADLIVGHHPHVVQPAECLDGKPVFYSLGNHVFDQKYPATKQGALADCRIGQGRLRCTLIATRTPVGSAFPQLVQASPQSPATGAPRDACTVALGPDFRVAGLVLRPVSVAADTPGAPTRIALAALESGHARWQTRPLELLALDAGRLAGAQGPTLLLALERHPSSLDLADDPRPYVYAISPQGLVPRWRGSALAWPLLDTALLPDDSRVLCALHRGDSFLVPDPATPRTRVAAYRWNGFGFSGWDAAAALARCRELWIETLEGPGPPVIPGGDPSDG
;
A
#
# COMPACT_ATOMS: atom_id res chain seq x y z
N MET A 1 75.75 -31.50 7.89
CA MET A 1 76.42 -30.64 8.90
C MET A 1 75.51 -29.44 9.13
N LEU A 2 75.03 -29.23 10.38
CA LEU A 2 74.18 -28.13 10.90
C LEU A 2 72.84 -27.84 10.16
N VAL A 3 71.64 -27.89 10.78
CA VAL A 3 71.04 -27.14 11.93
C VAL A 3 70.52 -25.75 11.46
N LEU A 4 69.19 -25.54 11.39
CA LEU A 4 68.25 -25.02 12.45
C LEU A 4 68.53 -23.54 12.81
N PHE A 5 67.59 -22.60 12.96
CA PHE A 5 66.34 -22.56 13.77
C PHE A 5 65.33 -21.50 13.23
N LEU A 6 64.01 -21.79 13.39
CA LEU A 6 62.87 -21.01 13.97
C LEU A 6 62.74 -19.46 13.80
N PHE A 7 61.61 -18.77 14.05
CA PHE A 7 60.42 -19.02 14.91
C PHE A 7 59.09 -18.48 14.31
N LEU A 8 57.95 -19.02 14.77
CA LEU A 8 56.58 -18.49 14.62
C LEU A 8 56.29 -17.34 15.61
N PHE A 9 55.37 -16.42 15.30
CA PHE A 9 54.40 -15.88 16.28
C PHE A 9 53.12 -15.26 15.65
N LEU A 10 52.01 -15.96 15.91
CA LEU A 10 50.57 -15.62 16.12
C LEU A 10 49.88 -14.28 15.67
N TRP A 11 48.57 -14.45 15.42
CA TRP A 11 47.49 -13.56 14.90
C TRP A 11 46.73 -12.83 16.07
N PRO A 12 45.58 -12.09 15.93
CA PRO A 12 44.66 -11.80 14.79
C PRO A 12 44.31 -10.25 14.70
N PRO A 13 43.13 -9.72 14.23
CA PRO A 13 42.03 -10.26 13.42
C PRO A 13 41.52 -9.39 12.22
N GLY A 14 40.68 -10.00 11.36
CA GLY A 14 39.71 -9.32 10.49
C GLY A 14 40.15 -9.12 9.01
N GLY A 15 39.44 -9.57 7.98
CA GLY A 15 38.18 -10.32 7.94
C GLY A 15 37.27 -9.85 6.80
N ARG A 16 37.23 -10.57 5.67
CA ARG A 16 36.21 -10.46 4.62
C ARG A 16 36.16 -11.77 3.83
N CYS A 17 35.07 -12.53 3.96
CA CYS A 17 34.78 -13.65 3.08
C CYS A 17 34.31 -13.13 1.71
N GLY A 18 34.74 -13.80 0.64
CA GLY A 18 34.18 -13.62 -0.69
C GLY A 18 33.22 -14.76 -1.06
N GLU A 19 32.46 -14.49 -2.12
CA GLU A 19 31.88 -15.45 -3.08
C GLU A 19 30.83 -16.47 -2.59
N GLY A 20 29.64 -16.40 -3.21
CA GLY A 20 28.60 -17.41 -3.12
C GLY A 20 27.29 -16.93 -3.75
N LEU A 21 26.73 -17.72 -4.69
CA LEU A 21 25.39 -17.58 -5.28
C LEU A 21 25.14 -16.44 -6.29
N ALA A 22 25.98 -16.39 -7.34
CA ALA A 22 25.50 -16.00 -8.66
C ALA A 22 25.11 -17.26 -9.46
N GLY A 23 23.82 -17.47 -9.74
CA GLY A 23 23.40 -18.58 -10.61
C GLY A 23 21.96 -19.09 -10.46
N ALA A 24 20.99 -18.33 -10.97
CA ALA A 24 19.82 -18.83 -11.72
C ALA A 24 18.74 -17.74 -11.93
N ASP A 25 18.91 -16.88 -12.93
CA ASP A 25 17.88 -16.76 -13.99
C ASP A 25 18.50 -16.14 -15.26
N ARG A 26 18.58 -16.94 -16.32
CA ARG A 26 18.91 -16.48 -17.68
C ARG A 26 17.82 -16.96 -18.64
N ARG A 27 16.62 -16.44 -18.47
CA ARG A 27 15.68 -16.24 -19.59
C ARG A 27 15.56 -14.76 -19.90
N GLY A 28 16.34 -14.31 -20.89
CA GLY A 28 16.12 -13.01 -21.50
C GLY A 28 14.77 -12.99 -22.23
N LEU A 29 13.77 -12.32 -21.67
CA LEU A 29 12.51 -12.04 -22.34
C LEU A 29 12.59 -10.70 -23.06
N ALA A 30 13.39 -10.68 -24.13
CA ALA A 30 13.20 -9.72 -25.20
C ALA A 30 11.97 -10.16 -26.01
N GLY A 31 10.86 -9.43 -25.88
CA GLY A 31 9.71 -9.54 -26.79
C GLY A 31 8.82 -10.77 -26.63
N VAL A 32 7.95 -10.76 -25.63
CA VAL A 32 6.60 -11.34 -25.78
C VAL A 32 5.59 -10.29 -25.33
N ALA A 33 4.66 -9.93 -26.23
CA ALA A 33 3.52 -9.07 -25.90
C ALA A 33 2.44 -9.90 -25.17
N GLY A 34 2.77 -10.33 -23.94
CA GLY A 34 1.86 -11.08 -23.07
C GLY A 34 0.88 -10.17 -22.34
N GLU A 35 -0.32 -10.69 -22.08
CA GLU A 35 -1.26 -10.13 -21.11
C GLU A 35 -0.74 -10.44 -19.69
N VAL A 36 -0.72 -9.44 -18.79
CA VAL A 36 -0.36 -9.65 -17.37
C VAL A 36 -1.64 -9.92 -16.59
N GLN A 37 -1.69 -11.04 -15.86
CA GLN A 37 -2.87 -11.45 -15.08
C GLN A 37 -2.66 -11.22 -13.58
N LEU A 38 -3.60 -10.48 -12.98
CA LEU A 38 -3.71 -10.20 -11.56
C LEU A 38 -4.95 -10.87 -11.01
N LEU A 39 -4.82 -11.66 -9.95
CA LEU A 39 -5.96 -12.24 -9.24
C LEU A 39 -6.07 -11.64 -7.84
N PHE A 40 -7.28 -11.25 -7.46
CA PHE A 40 -7.61 -10.80 -6.10
C PHE A 40 -8.65 -11.73 -5.49
N THR A 41 -8.40 -12.21 -4.28
CA THR A 41 -9.34 -13.08 -3.55
C THR A 41 -10.11 -12.30 -2.50
N GLY A 42 -11.26 -12.82 -2.08
CA GLY A 42 -11.91 -12.43 -0.84
C GLY A 42 -11.13 -12.80 0.43
N ASP A 43 -11.82 -12.73 1.57
CA ASP A 43 -11.24 -12.83 2.91
C ASP A 43 -10.73 -14.25 3.25
N ILE A 44 -9.56 -14.33 3.90
CA ILE A 44 -8.84 -15.57 4.21
C ILE A 44 -8.58 -15.66 5.71
N LEU A 45 -9.20 -16.65 6.35
CA LEU A 45 -8.94 -17.11 7.71
C LEU A 45 -8.35 -18.53 7.64
N LEU A 46 -7.23 -18.78 8.32
CA LEU A 46 -6.55 -20.10 8.35
C LEU A 46 -6.54 -20.77 9.74
N SER A 47 -7.37 -20.30 10.66
CA SER A 47 -7.51 -20.83 12.03
C SER A 47 -8.84 -21.57 12.24
N ARG A 48 -9.20 -21.88 13.49
CA ARG A 48 -10.52 -22.41 13.91
C ARG A 48 -10.97 -23.61 13.06
N GLN A 49 -12.16 -23.60 12.45
CA GLN A 49 -12.64 -24.77 11.70
C GLN A 49 -11.86 -25.01 10.40
N VAL A 50 -11.24 -23.98 9.81
CA VAL A 50 -10.36 -24.14 8.64
C VAL A 50 -9.13 -24.97 9.06
N GLN A 51 -8.52 -24.64 10.20
CA GLN A 51 -7.44 -25.43 10.79
C GLN A 51 -7.90 -26.85 11.15
N ALA A 52 -9.07 -27.00 11.78
CA ALA A 52 -9.61 -28.31 12.13
C ALA A 52 -9.89 -29.18 10.89
N GLU A 53 -10.38 -28.61 9.80
CA GLU A 53 -10.58 -29.32 8.53
C GLU A 53 -9.23 -29.72 7.90
N MET A 54 -8.23 -28.83 7.88
CA MET A 54 -6.87 -29.16 7.41
C MET A 54 -6.26 -30.32 8.21
N GLN A 55 -6.40 -30.30 9.54
CA GLN A 55 -5.90 -31.37 10.41
C GLN A 55 -6.66 -32.69 10.22
N ARG A 56 -7.99 -32.65 10.14
CA ARG A 56 -8.85 -33.83 9.97
C ARG A 56 -8.71 -34.50 8.61
N THR A 57 -8.43 -33.75 7.55
CA THR A 57 -8.44 -34.25 6.16
C THR A 57 -7.05 -34.41 5.54
N GLY A 58 -6.01 -33.85 6.16
CA GLY A 58 -4.67 -33.73 5.59
C GLY A 58 -4.54 -32.73 4.43
N GLN A 59 -5.65 -32.21 3.91
CA GLN A 59 -5.73 -31.37 2.72
C GLN A 59 -5.74 -29.87 3.05
N GLY A 60 -5.20 -29.04 2.18
CA GLY A 60 -5.32 -27.59 2.20
C GLY A 60 -6.50 -27.07 1.37
N PRO A 61 -6.89 -25.78 1.54
CA PRO A 61 -8.04 -25.19 0.85
C PRO A 61 -7.95 -25.19 -0.69
N TRP A 62 -6.72 -25.26 -1.23
CA TRP A 62 -6.43 -25.12 -2.67
C TRP A 62 -5.88 -26.39 -3.32
N ASP A 63 -5.71 -27.49 -2.59
CA ASP A 63 -5.06 -28.71 -3.09
C ASP A 63 -5.81 -29.34 -4.30
N ARG A 64 -7.11 -29.08 -4.41
CA ARG A 64 -7.99 -29.54 -5.50
C ARG A 64 -8.27 -28.48 -6.58
N TRP A 65 -7.66 -27.30 -6.48
CA TRP A 65 -7.85 -26.25 -7.46
C TRP A 65 -7.04 -26.53 -8.74
N PRO A 66 -7.53 -26.12 -9.92
CA PRO A 66 -6.65 -25.99 -11.09
C PRO A 66 -5.52 -25.00 -10.76
N PRO A 67 -4.38 -25.01 -11.50
CA PRO A 67 -3.23 -24.16 -11.22
C PRO A 67 -3.44 -22.66 -11.51
N LEU A 68 -4.67 -22.16 -11.45
CA LEU A 68 -5.11 -20.77 -11.68
C LEU A 68 -4.19 -19.74 -11.00
N PHE A 69 -3.95 -19.88 -9.69
CA PHE A 69 -3.08 -18.98 -8.93
C PHE A 69 -1.59 -19.09 -9.29
N ARG A 70 -1.14 -20.22 -9.84
CA ARG A 70 0.24 -20.42 -10.30
C ARG A 70 0.44 -20.00 -11.76
N GLN A 71 -0.64 -19.76 -12.50
CA GLN A 71 -0.65 -19.27 -13.88
C GLN A 71 -0.74 -17.73 -13.94
N ALA A 72 -1.34 -17.09 -12.94
CA ALA A 72 -1.35 -15.64 -12.82
C ALA A 72 0.04 -15.06 -12.44
N ASP A 73 0.38 -13.88 -12.96
CA ASP A 73 1.63 -13.18 -12.64
C ASP A 73 1.68 -12.71 -11.18
N TRP A 74 0.51 -12.39 -10.61
CA TRP A 74 0.38 -11.90 -9.24
C TRP A 74 -0.98 -12.26 -8.63
N VAL A 75 -0.96 -12.71 -7.38
CA VAL A 75 -2.16 -13.06 -6.62
C VAL A 75 -2.11 -12.39 -5.25
N LEU A 76 -3.17 -11.64 -4.92
CA LEU A 76 -3.38 -10.96 -3.66
C LEU A 76 -4.60 -11.52 -2.92
N GLY A 77 -4.50 -11.69 -1.60
CA GLY A 77 -5.64 -11.96 -0.72
C GLY A 77 -5.59 -11.10 0.54
N ASN A 78 -6.72 -10.99 1.27
CA ASN A 78 -6.77 -10.38 2.59
C ASN A 78 -6.63 -11.47 3.67
N LEU A 79 -5.58 -11.41 4.50
CA LEU A 79 -5.36 -12.38 5.57
C LEU A 79 -5.92 -11.83 6.89
N GLU A 80 -7.06 -12.38 7.31
CA GLU A 80 -7.86 -11.85 8.41
C GLU A 80 -7.57 -12.59 9.72
N GLY A 81 -6.50 -12.18 10.38
CA GLY A 81 -6.00 -12.77 11.61
C GLY A 81 -4.50 -12.54 11.78
N ALA A 82 -3.94 -13.05 12.88
CA ALA A 82 -2.52 -12.88 13.22
C ALA A 82 -1.86 -14.22 13.54
N VAL A 83 -0.59 -14.39 13.13
CA VAL A 83 0.19 -15.61 13.37
C VAL A 83 0.63 -15.69 14.83
N GLY A 84 0.32 -16.82 15.47
CA GLY A 84 0.63 -17.09 16.88
C GLY A 84 -0.35 -18.12 17.46
N VAL A 85 -0.59 -18.08 18.77
CA VAL A 85 -1.49 -19.02 19.46
C VAL A 85 -2.65 -18.33 20.17
N ALA A 86 -3.78 -19.02 20.34
CA ALA A 86 -5.00 -18.46 20.90
C ALA A 86 -4.89 -18.00 22.37
N THR A 87 -3.83 -18.40 23.08
CA THR A 87 -3.52 -17.91 24.44
C THR A 87 -2.89 -16.51 24.44
N GLU A 88 -2.47 -15.98 23.29
CA GLU A 88 -1.89 -14.64 23.11
C GLU A 88 -2.94 -13.61 22.67
N CYS A 89 -4.22 -14.01 22.53
CA CYS A 89 -5.31 -13.14 22.11
C CYS A 89 -5.46 -11.93 23.02
N VAL A 90 -5.39 -10.72 22.45
CA VAL A 90 -5.55 -9.49 23.22
C VAL A 90 -7.01 -9.35 23.68
N PRO A 91 -7.27 -9.03 24.97
CA PRO A 91 -8.62 -8.72 25.42
C PRO A 91 -9.20 -7.53 24.66
N SER A 92 -10.50 -7.57 24.37
CA SER A 92 -11.23 -6.44 23.78
C SER A 92 -12.43 -6.08 24.65
N PRO A 93 -12.78 -4.79 24.78
CA PRO A 93 -13.95 -4.35 25.55
C PRO A 93 -15.29 -4.85 25.01
N GLN A 94 -15.33 -5.28 23.75
CA GLN A 94 -16.52 -5.84 23.11
C GLN A 94 -16.31 -7.33 22.77
N PRO A 95 -17.33 -8.19 22.86
CA PRO A 95 -17.22 -9.59 22.45
C PRO A 95 -16.92 -9.71 20.95
N ARG A 96 -15.67 -10.05 20.61
CA ARG A 96 -15.20 -10.30 19.24
C ARG A 96 -14.48 -11.64 19.16
N PRO A 97 -14.49 -12.33 18.00
CA PRO A 97 -13.64 -13.50 17.82
C PRO A 97 -12.16 -13.07 17.78
N CYS A 98 -11.28 -13.98 18.16
CA CYS A 98 -9.84 -13.89 17.94
C CYS A 98 -9.41 -14.92 16.90
N PHE A 99 -8.58 -14.51 15.94
CA PHE A 99 -8.12 -15.29 14.80
C PHE A 99 -6.61 -15.55 14.86
N ALA A 100 -6.20 -16.35 15.85
CA ALA A 100 -4.83 -16.86 15.96
C ALA A 100 -4.55 -17.93 14.88
N ILE A 101 -3.68 -17.61 13.92
CA ILE A 101 -3.31 -18.48 12.79
C ILE A 101 -2.03 -19.25 13.13
N PRO A 102 -1.99 -20.58 12.98
CA PRO A 102 -0.74 -21.33 13.17
C PRO A 102 0.24 -21.02 12.03
N GLU A 103 1.52 -20.77 12.35
CA GLU A 103 2.56 -20.44 11.34
C GLU A 103 2.66 -21.51 10.23
N THR A 104 2.42 -22.79 10.57
CA THR A 104 2.42 -23.90 9.61
C THR A 104 1.37 -23.78 8.50
N ALA A 105 0.32 -22.97 8.67
CA ALA A 105 -0.65 -22.69 7.63
C ALA A 105 -0.14 -21.66 6.60
N VAL A 106 0.80 -20.78 6.96
CA VAL A 106 1.29 -19.69 6.09
C VAL A 106 1.97 -20.22 4.83
N GLN A 107 2.73 -21.31 4.94
CA GLN A 107 3.36 -21.98 3.80
C GLN A 107 2.35 -22.41 2.71
N ARG A 108 1.09 -22.69 3.08
CA ARG A 108 0.04 -23.10 2.13
C ARG A 108 -0.36 -21.96 1.17
N LEU A 109 -0.28 -20.71 1.61
CA LEU A 109 -0.51 -19.54 0.75
C LEU A 109 0.53 -19.47 -0.38
N SER A 110 1.81 -19.59 -0.03
CA SER A 110 2.92 -19.56 -1.00
C SER A 110 2.83 -20.73 -1.98
N ALA A 111 2.58 -21.95 -1.47
CA ALA A 111 2.40 -23.16 -2.27
C ALA A 111 1.21 -23.08 -3.24
N ALA A 112 0.10 -22.45 -2.83
CA ALA A 112 -1.07 -22.23 -3.69
C ALA A 112 -0.79 -21.25 -4.84
N GLY A 113 0.10 -20.27 -4.64
CA GLY A 113 0.48 -19.28 -5.65
C GLY A 113 0.33 -17.82 -5.21
N PHE A 114 -0.07 -17.54 -3.96
CA PHE A 114 -0.12 -16.17 -3.45
C PHE A 114 1.26 -15.49 -3.53
N ARG A 115 1.24 -14.16 -3.65
CA ARG A 115 2.44 -13.31 -3.71
C ARG A 115 2.39 -12.16 -2.71
N THR A 116 1.20 -11.68 -2.40
CA THR A 116 0.99 -10.58 -1.44
C THR A 116 -0.25 -10.86 -0.59
N LEU A 117 -0.16 -10.60 0.71
CA LEU A 117 -1.30 -10.64 1.62
C LEU A 117 -1.52 -9.24 2.22
N GLY A 118 -2.75 -8.78 2.17
CA GLY A 118 -3.22 -7.60 2.89
C GLY A 118 -3.39 -7.92 4.38
N LEU A 119 -2.83 -7.07 5.23
CA LEU A 119 -2.98 -7.09 6.69
C LEU A 119 -3.74 -5.86 7.22
N ALA A 120 -4.26 -5.01 6.32
CA ALA A 120 -5.02 -3.84 6.71
C ALA A 120 -6.51 -4.17 6.96
N ASN A 121 -6.77 -5.03 7.95
CA ASN A 121 -8.10 -5.43 8.39
C ASN A 121 -8.23 -5.34 9.92
N ASN A 122 -9.45 -5.50 10.43
CA ASN A 122 -9.77 -5.40 11.85
C ASN A 122 -9.17 -6.52 12.72
N HIS A 123 -8.76 -7.66 12.15
CA HIS A 123 -8.27 -8.86 12.86
C HIS A 123 -6.75 -9.08 12.82
N ALA A 124 -6.02 -8.35 11.99
CA ALA A 124 -4.55 -8.43 11.93
C ALA A 124 -3.84 -8.07 13.26
N GLY A 125 -4.55 -7.36 14.16
CA GLY A 125 -4.09 -7.01 15.51
C GLY A 125 -4.62 -7.93 16.63
N ASP A 126 -5.25 -9.07 16.32
CA ASP A 126 -5.87 -9.96 17.34
C ASP A 126 -4.89 -10.55 18.36
N LEU A 127 -3.61 -10.62 18.02
CA LEU A 127 -2.50 -11.04 18.88
C LEU A 127 -1.56 -9.84 19.21
N GLY A 128 -2.09 -8.61 19.10
CA GLY A 128 -1.38 -7.36 19.30
C GLY A 128 -0.21 -7.11 18.34
N GLU A 129 0.61 -6.12 18.65
CA GLU A 129 1.79 -5.74 17.85
C GLU A 129 2.83 -6.87 17.75
N ALA A 130 2.88 -7.78 18.74
CA ALA A 130 3.73 -8.96 18.70
C ALA A 130 3.29 -9.93 17.59
N GLY A 131 1.99 -10.27 17.54
CA GLY A 131 1.45 -11.15 16.51
C GLY A 131 1.37 -10.50 15.13
N LEU A 132 1.15 -9.19 15.02
CA LEU A 132 1.22 -8.48 13.74
C LEU A 132 2.63 -8.59 13.12
N ARG A 133 3.68 -8.35 13.93
CA ARG A 133 5.07 -8.60 13.54
C ARG A 133 5.30 -10.06 13.14
N ALA A 134 4.92 -11.02 13.99
CA ALA A 134 5.09 -12.45 13.71
C ALA A 134 4.38 -12.88 12.42
N THR A 135 3.24 -12.26 12.09
CA THR A 135 2.50 -12.50 10.84
C THR A 135 3.32 -12.15 9.61
N GLY A 136 3.88 -10.94 9.53
CA GLY A 136 4.68 -10.57 8.36
C GLY A 136 6.06 -11.21 8.33
N GLU A 137 6.65 -11.53 9.48
CA GLU A 137 7.87 -12.35 9.50
C GLU A 137 7.60 -13.76 8.94
N ALA A 138 6.49 -14.41 9.33
CA ALA A 138 6.09 -15.71 8.80
C ALA A 138 5.75 -15.65 7.30
N LEU A 139 5.07 -14.58 6.85
CA LEU A 139 4.81 -14.33 5.43
C LEU A 139 6.13 -14.15 4.66
N ALA A 140 7.06 -13.34 5.16
CA ALA A 140 8.38 -13.13 4.57
C ALA A 140 9.20 -14.43 4.51
N ARG A 141 9.19 -15.25 5.57
CA ARG A 141 9.79 -16.61 5.59
C ARG A 141 9.18 -17.54 4.53
N ALA A 142 7.91 -17.37 4.20
CA ALA A 142 7.22 -18.10 3.13
C ALA A 142 7.39 -17.46 1.72
N GLY A 143 8.16 -16.38 1.59
CA GLY A 143 8.34 -15.65 0.32
C GLY A 143 7.16 -14.80 -0.11
N LEU A 144 6.27 -14.46 0.83
CA LEU A 144 5.07 -13.65 0.62
C LEU A 144 5.29 -12.21 1.08
N ASP A 145 4.78 -11.26 0.32
CA ASP A 145 4.76 -9.86 0.71
C ASP A 145 3.59 -9.57 1.67
N ALA A 146 3.81 -8.73 2.67
CA ALA A 146 2.81 -8.38 3.68
C ALA A 146 2.56 -6.86 3.63
N VAL A 147 1.30 -6.44 3.49
CA VAL A 147 0.96 -5.02 3.26
C VAL A 147 -0.16 -4.56 4.17
N ASP A 148 0.19 -3.70 5.12
CA ASP A 148 -0.72 -2.90 5.95
C ASP A 148 -0.72 -1.43 5.48
N PHE A 149 -1.26 -0.53 6.31
CA PHE A 149 -1.32 0.91 5.99
C PHE A 149 0.04 1.62 6.08
N GLU A 150 0.97 1.17 6.93
CA GLU A 150 2.29 1.78 7.07
C GLU A 150 3.26 1.27 6.00
N GLY A 151 3.14 -0.02 5.66
CA GLY A 151 3.71 -0.68 4.48
C GLY A 151 3.09 -0.26 3.13
N SER A 152 2.26 0.79 3.11
CA SER A 152 1.70 1.40 1.90
C SER A 152 2.30 2.79 1.60
N PRO A 153 2.53 3.17 0.32
CA PRO A 153 2.26 2.39 -0.90
C PRO A 153 3.34 1.35 -1.21
N ARG A 154 2.93 0.10 -1.42
CA ARG A 154 3.82 -1.01 -1.83
C ARG A 154 3.92 -1.08 -3.35
N PHE A 155 5.13 -1.10 -3.91
CA PHE A 155 5.33 -1.16 -5.36
C PHE A 155 5.78 -2.54 -5.83
N ARG A 156 5.10 -3.06 -6.85
CA ARG A 156 5.44 -4.34 -7.50
C ARG A 156 5.64 -4.14 -9.00
N ARG A 157 6.73 -4.69 -9.55
CA ARG A 157 6.94 -4.76 -11.00
C ARG A 157 6.39 -6.07 -11.53
N LEU A 158 5.51 -5.99 -12.53
CA LEU A 158 4.89 -7.11 -13.22
C LEU A 158 5.09 -6.90 -14.72
N GLY A 159 6.15 -7.51 -15.26
CA GLY A 159 6.61 -7.30 -16.64
C GLY A 159 6.83 -5.82 -17.00
N GLY A 160 6.01 -5.33 -17.93
CA GLY A 160 6.02 -3.95 -18.42
C GLY A 160 5.43 -2.91 -17.44
N VAL A 161 4.77 -3.35 -16.36
CA VAL A 161 3.90 -2.52 -15.51
C VAL A 161 4.47 -2.39 -14.10
N THR A 162 4.46 -1.19 -13.54
CA THR A 162 4.61 -0.94 -12.11
C THR A 162 3.22 -0.78 -11.49
N LEU A 163 2.88 -1.66 -10.55
CA LEU A 163 1.70 -1.58 -9.70
C LEU A 163 2.08 -0.90 -8.38
N GLY A 164 1.24 0.02 -7.90
CA GLY A 164 1.30 0.59 -6.56
C GLY A 164 0.06 0.16 -5.77
N LEU A 165 0.26 -0.58 -4.68
CA LEU A 165 -0.79 -1.07 -3.79
C LEU A 165 -0.88 -0.19 -2.55
N VAL A 166 -2.09 0.21 -2.18
CA VAL A 166 -2.38 0.90 -0.92
C VAL A 166 -3.45 0.12 -0.15
N ALA A 167 -3.15 -0.30 1.07
CA ALA A 167 -4.04 -1.07 1.92
C ALA A 167 -4.49 -0.26 3.16
N PHE A 168 -5.77 -0.29 3.53
CA PHE A 168 -6.26 0.32 4.77
C PHE A 168 -7.59 -0.29 5.27
N SER A 169 -7.88 -0.15 6.57
CA SER A 169 -9.16 -0.53 7.18
C SER A 169 -9.96 0.71 7.61
N MET A 170 -11.25 0.74 7.29
CA MET A 170 -12.25 1.65 7.87
C MET A 170 -13.00 1.01 9.06
N VAL A 171 -12.82 -0.30 9.28
CA VAL A 171 -13.42 -1.06 10.37
C VAL A 171 -12.51 -0.98 11.60
N PRO A 172 -13.04 -0.72 12.81
CA PRO A 172 -12.24 -0.66 14.03
C PRO A 172 -11.62 -2.03 14.39
N ASP A 173 -10.34 -2.02 14.71
CA ASP A 173 -9.64 -3.19 15.28
C ASP A 173 -9.98 -3.42 16.77
N ALA A 174 -9.29 -4.36 17.42
CA ALA A 174 -9.53 -4.69 18.83
C ALA A 174 -9.25 -3.53 19.80
N GLN A 175 -8.48 -2.54 19.37
CA GLN A 175 -8.13 -1.30 20.08
C GLN A 175 -8.94 -0.09 19.59
N GLY A 176 -9.92 -0.29 18.69
CA GLY A 176 -10.75 0.76 18.11
C GLY A 176 -10.10 1.58 16.99
N ARG A 177 -8.88 1.23 16.56
CA ARG A 177 -8.15 1.95 15.51
C ARG A 177 -8.81 1.68 14.15
N ARG A 178 -9.05 2.74 13.39
CA ARG A 178 -9.54 2.71 11.99
C ARG A 178 -9.10 3.96 11.26
N LEU A 179 -9.08 3.91 9.93
CA LEU A 179 -8.93 5.08 9.09
C LEU A 179 -10.33 5.66 8.76
N ALA A 180 -10.57 6.92 9.15
CA ALA A 180 -11.71 7.69 8.65
C ALA A 180 -11.38 8.31 7.29
N LEU A 181 -12.39 8.48 6.43
CA LEU A 181 -12.26 9.19 5.16
C LEU A 181 -13.12 10.46 5.17
N PRO A 182 -12.69 11.53 4.50
CA PRO A 182 -11.41 11.70 3.77
C PRO A 182 -10.19 11.77 4.71
N SER A 183 -9.01 11.38 4.21
CA SER A 183 -7.77 11.33 5.01
C SER A 183 -6.56 11.89 4.27
N ARG A 184 -5.89 12.87 4.88
CA ARG A 184 -4.64 13.49 4.38
C ARG A 184 -3.53 12.46 4.16
N LEU A 185 -3.30 11.56 5.12
CA LEU A 185 -2.22 10.57 5.03
C LEU A 185 -2.46 9.58 3.88
N LEU A 186 -3.71 9.17 3.67
CA LEU A 186 -4.07 8.31 2.55
C LEU A 186 -4.00 9.04 1.21
N ALA A 187 -4.45 10.29 1.13
CA ALA A 187 -4.30 11.13 -0.07
C ALA A 187 -2.81 11.31 -0.45
N GLN A 188 -1.94 11.54 0.52
CA GLN A 188 -0.48 11.60 0.33
C GLN A 188 0.08 10.27 -0.22
N ARG A 189 -0.27 9.13 0.38
CA ARG A 189 0.12 7.78 -0.09
C ARG A 189 -0.39 7.48 -1.51
N LEU A 190 -1.65 7.81 -1.82
CA LEU A 190 -2.25 7.62 -3.15
C LEU A 190 -1.61 8.52 -4.20
N ARG A 191 -1.32 9.79 -3.88
CA ARG A 191 -0.61 10.71 -4.77
C ARG A 191 0.81 10.24 -5.08
N LEU A 192 1.54 9.70 -4.10
CA LEU A 192 2.84 9.08 -4.32
C LEU A 192 2.73 7.81 -5.20
N ALA A 193 1.77 6.94 -4.91
CA ALA A 193 1.49 5.76 -5.73
C ALA A 193 1.19 6.16 -7.19
N ARG A 194 0.29 7.12 -7.39
CA ARG A 194 -0.11 7.67 -8.69
C ARG A 194 1.03 8.32 -9.45
N ARG A 195 2.07 8.82 -8.76
CA ARG A 195 3.26 9.39 -9.40
C ARG A 195 4.30 8.36 -9.80
N LEU A 196 4.38 7.22 -9.11
CA LEU A 196 5.44 6.21 -9.32
C LEU A 196 4.96 4.88 -9.95
N ALA A 197 3.65 4.64 -10.01
CA ALA A 197 3.04 3.45 -10.61
C ALA A 197 2.27 3.77 -11.90
N ASN A 198 2.20 2.77 -12.78
CA ASN A 198 1.31 2.78 -13.95
C ASN A 198 -0.11 2.36 -13.56
N LEU A 199 -0.29 1.58 -12.48
CA LEU A 199 -1.59 1.16 -11.95
C LEU A 199 -1.62 1.35 -10.43
N VAL A 200 -2.61 2.08 -9.90
CA VAL A 200 -2.85 2.22 -8.46
C VAL A 200 -4.00 1.31 -8.01
N VAL A 201 -3.70 0.32 -7.17
CA VAL A 201 -4.69 -0.60 -6.60
C VAL A 201 -4.91 -0.25 -5.13
N VAL A 202 -6.18 -0.15 -4.73
CA VAL A 202 -6.58 0.01 -3.33
C VAL A 202 -7.18 -1.30 -2.82
N SER A 203 -6.63 -1.81 -1.72
CA SER A 203 -7.23 -2.89 -0.93
C SER A 203 -7.84 -2.30 0.34
N VAL A 204 -9.15 -2.44 0.52
CA VAL A 204 -9.87 -1.74 1.59
C VAL A 204 -10.81 -2.67 2.36
N HIS A 205 -10.72 -2.62 3.69
CA HIS A 205 -11.56 -3.40 4.60
C HIS A 205 -12.63 -2.46 5.21
N TRP A 206 -13.91 -2.63 4.84
CA TRP A 206 -14.95 -1.60 5.02
C TRP A 206 -16.40 -2.12 4.98
N GLY A 207 -17.37 -1.24 5.23
CA GLY A 207 -18.80 -1.59 5.14
C GLY A 207 -19.30 -2.23 6.44
N SER A 208 -20.16 -3.25 6.31
CA SER A 208 -20.76 -3.95 7.45
C SER A 208 -20.96 -5.43 7.12
N GLU A 209 -20.70 -6.30 8.09
CA GLU A 209 -20.88 -7.74 7.96
C GLU A 209 -22.29 -8.11 7.46
N LEU A 210 -22.36 -9.11 6.58
CA LEU A 210 -23.58 -9.71 6.04
C LEU A 210 -24.47 -8.78 5.19
N LEU A 211 -24.06 -7.53 4.95
CA LEU A 211 -24.80 -6.61 4.08
C LEU A 211 -24.47 -6.90 2.60
N GLU A 212 -25.39 -7.53 1.88
CA GLU A 212 -25.20 -7.95 0.47
C GLU A 212 -25.11 -6.78 -0.54
N TRP A 213 -25.36 -5.54 -0.12
CA TRP A 213 -25.33 -4.35 -0.96
C TRP A 213 -24.35 -3.30 -0.43
N PRO A 214 -23.57 -2.62 -1.29
CA PRO A 214 -22.61 -1.60 -0.83
C PRO A 214 -23.33 -0.38 -0.27
N SER A 215 -22.92 0.04 0.93
CA SER A 215 -23.50 1.19 1.64
C SER A 215 -23.21 2.53 0.95
N ILE A 216 -23.97 3.56 1.31
CA ILE A 216 -23.74 4.94 0.84
C ILE A 216 -22.31 5.40 1.18
N GLU A 217 -21.81 5.05 2.36
CA GLU A 217 -20.45 5.40 2.78
C GLU A 217 -19.37 4.64 2.00
N GLN A 218 -19.58 3.35 1.67
CA GLN A 218 -18.68 2.63 0.76
C GLN A 218 -18.63 3.28 -0.63
N ARG A 219 -19.77 3.70 -1.18
CA ARG A 219 -19.84 4.40 -2.48
C ARG A 219 -19.18 5.78 -2.44
N ARG A 220 -19.38 6.56 -1.37
CA ARG A 220 -18.72 7.87 -1.15
C ARG A 220 -17.21 7.70 -1.02
N ALA A 221 -16.77 6.73 -0.21
CA ALA A 221 -15.37 6.36 -0.06
C ALA A 221 -14.74 5.96 -1.41
N ALA A 222 -15.42 5.13 -2.21
CA ALA A 222 -14.95 4.71 -3.53
C ALA A 222 -14.75 5.90 -4.48
N ARG A 223 -15.70 6.84 -4.56
CA ARG A 223 -15.54 8.07 -5.37
C ARG A 223 -14.35 8.90 -4.92
N TRP A 224 -14.19 9.09 -3.61
CA TRP A 224 -13.06 9.85 -3.06
C TRP A 224 -11.72 9.18 -3.39
N LEU A 225 -11.59 7.86 -3.21
CA LEU A 225 -10.39 7.10 -3.56
C LEU A 225 -10.01 7.22 -5.04
N ILE A 226 -11.00 7.20 -5.95
CA ILE A 226 -10.79 7.41 -7.38
C ILE A 226 -10.32 8.85 -7.66
N GLY A 227 -10.92 9.85 -7.01
CA GLY A 227 -10.49 11.25 -7.08
C GLY A 227 -9.04 11.45 -6.62
N GLN A 228 -8.59 10.70 -5.62
CA GLN A 228 -7.21 10.67 -5.13
C GLN A 228 -6.25 9.81 -5.99
N GLY A 229 -6.74 9.21 -7.09
CA GLY A 229 -5.92 8.56 -8.11
C GLY A 229 -5.94 7.02 -8.12
N ALA A 230 -6.88 6.37 -7.43
CA ALA A 230 -7.06 4.92 -7.53
C ALA A 230 -7.55 4.49 -8.93
N ASP A 231 -6.97 3.41 -9.46
CA ASP A 231 -7.36 2.81 -10.74
C ASP A 231 -8.24 1.56 -10.58
N LEU A 232 -8.11 0.85 -9.45
CA LEU A 232 -8.88 -0.35 -9.09
C LEU A 232 -9.09 -0.36 -7.58
N ILE A 233 -10.30 -0.67 -7.12
CA ILE A 233 -10.61 -0.83 -5.70
C ILE A 233 -11.10 -2.26 -5.45
N VAL A 234 -10.48 -2.94 -4.49
CA VAL A 234 -10.84 -4.29 -4.02
C VAL A 234 -11.21 -4.21 -2.54
N GLY A 235 -12.45 -4.60 -2.25
CA GLY A 235 -13.08 -4.49 -0.95
C GLY A 235 -13.24 -5.82 -0.21
N HIS A 236 -13.21 -5.71 1.11
CA HIS A 236 -13.16 -6.78 2.11
C HIS A 236 -14.04 -6.40 3.32
N HIS A 237 -14.35 -7.36 4.21
CA HIS A 237 -15.12 -7.25 5.47
C HIS A 237 -16.61 -7.69 5.45
N PRO A 238 -17.46 -7.39 4.44
CA PRO A 238 -18.86 -7.81 4.52
C PRO A 238 -19.07 -9.33 4.57
N HIS A 239 -18.04 -10.13 4.28
CA HIS A 239 -18.02 -11.60 4.20
C HIS A 239 -19.00 -12.23 3.19
N VAL A 240 -19.81 -11.41 2.53
CA VAL A 240 -20.71 -11.74 1.43
C VAL A 240 -20.24 -11.00 0.17
N VAL A 241 -20.47 -11.57 -1.01
CA VAL A 241 -20.15 -10.90 -2.28
C VAL A 241 -21.10 -9.71 -2.46
N GLN A 242 -20.55 -8.50 -2.61
CA GLN A 242 -21.32 -7.31 -2.97
C GLN A 242 -21.19 -7.05 -4.48
N PRO A 243 -22.25 -6.58 -5.17
CA PRO A 243 -22.18 -6.27 -6.60
C PRO A 243 -21.06 -5.29 -6.96
N ALA A 244 -20.27 -5.64 -7.97
CA ALA A 244 -19.24 -4.76 -8.52
C ALA A 244 -19.86 -3.58 -9.28
N GLU A 245 -19.17 -2.43 -9.28
CA GLU A 245 -19.59 -1.23 -9.99
C GLU A 245 -18.44 -0.71 -10.88
N CYS A 246 -18.79 -0.08 -12.01
CA CYS A 246 -17.85 0.76 -12.72
C CYS A 246 -18.10 2.22 -12.35
N LEU A 247 -17.27 2.75 -11.47
CA LEU A 247 -17.42 4.08 -10.89
C LEU A 247 -16.43 5.01 -11.56
N ASP A 248 -16.92 6.03 -12.26
CA ASP A 248 -16.10 7.04 -12.97
C ASP A 248 -15.04 6.42 -13.90
N GLY A 249 -15.39 5.28 -14.53
CA GLY A 249 -14.52 4.51 -15.43
C GLY A 249 -13.56 3.52 -14.75
N LYS A 250 -13.61 3.38 -13.42
CA LYS A 250 -12.77 2.47 -12.63
C LYS A 250 -13.58 1.30 -12.05
N PRO A 251 -13.07 0.06 -12.07
CA PRO A 251 -13.70 -1.08 -11.41
C PRO A 251 -13.61 -0.96 -9.88
N VAL A 252 -14.75 -1.15 -9.22
CA VAL A 252 -14.89 -1.19 -7.76
C VAL A 252 -15.55 -2.51 -7.36
N PHE A 253 -14.80 -3.38 -6.71
CA PHE A 253 -15.31 -4.61 -6.11
C PHE A 253 -15.58 -4.36 -4.63
N TYR A 254 -16.80 -3.98 -4.25
CA TYR A 254 -17.07 -3.54 -2.88
C TYR A 254 -16.88 -4.64 -1.82
N SER A 255 -17.11 -5.89 -2.17
CA SER A 255 -16.74 -7.06 -1.36
C SER A 255 -16.63 -8.28 -2.27
N LEU A 256 -15.50 -8.99 -2.20
CA LEU A 256 -15.33 -10.31 -2.82
C LEU A 256 -15.87 -11.46 -1.95
N GLY A 257 -16.43 -11.16 -0.77
CA GLY A 257 -16.91 -12.14 0.20
C GLY A 257 -15.78 -12.97 0.81
N ASN A 258 -16.12 -14.11 1.39
CA ASN A 258 -15.13 -15.05 1.93
C ASN A 258 -14.47 -15.87 0.81
N HIS A 259 -13.13 -15.92 0.80
CA HIS A 259 -12.39 -16.89 0.02
C HIS A 259 -12.16 -18.19 0.80
N VAL A 260 -11.62 -18.10 2.03
CA VAL A 260 -11.46 -19.24 2.95
C VAL A 260 -11.89 -18.77 4.34
N PHE A 261 -13.01 -19.27 4.86
CA PHE A 261 -13.53 -18.81 6.16
C PHE A 261 -14.50 -19.84 6.77
N ASP A 262 -14.62 -19.85 8.10
CA ASP A 262 -15.48 -20.81 8.82
C ASP A 262 -16.91 -20.34 9.12
N GLN A 263 -17.31 -19.16 8.65
CA GLN A 263 -18.67 -18.64 8.87
C GLN A 263 -19.74 -19.59 8.29
N LYS A 264 -20.85 -19.70 9.01
CA LYS A 264 -21.92 -20.69 8.79
C LYS A 264 -23.09 -20.21 7.94
N TYR A 265 -23.17 -18.92 7.61
CA TYR A 265 -24.33 -18.33 6.96
C TYR A 265 -24.36 -18.68 5.45
N PRO A 266 -25.53 -18.95 4.84
CA PRO A 266 -25.59 -19.33 3.42
C PRO A 266 -24.99 -18.28 2.47
N ALA A 267 -25.17 -16.99 2.75
CA ALA A 267 -24.59 -15.90 1.97
C ALA A 267 -23.04 -15.89 2.04
N THR A 268 -22.47 -16.17 3.21
CA THR A 268 -21.01 -16.17 3.45
C THR A 268 -20.32 -17.43 2.93
N LYS A 269 -21.07 -18.34 2.28
CA LYS A 269 -20.57 -19.47 1.49
C LYS A 269 -20.46 -19.15 0.00
N GLN A 270 -20.88 -17.96 -0.43
CA GLN A 270 -20.58 -17.41 -1.75
C GLN A 270 -19.35 -16.52 -1.64
N GLY A 271 -18.46 -16.62 -2.63
CA GLY A 271 -17.28 -15.77 -2.76
C GLY A 271 -17.02 -15.45 -4.21
N ALA A 272 -16.03 -14.59 -4.46
CA ALA A 272 -15.55 -14.30 -5.80
C ALA A 272 -14.05 -14.04 -5.82
N LEU A 273 -13.46 -14.18 -7.01
CA LEU A 273 -12.13 -13.70 -7.35
C LEU A 273 -12.30 -12.60 -8.38
N ALA A 274 -11.58 -11.48 -8.27
CA ALA A 274 -11.43 -10.56 -9.39
C ALA A 274 -10.28 -11.04 -10.29
N ASP A 275 -10.60 -11.40 -11.53
CA ASP A 275 -9.61 -11.70 -12.58
C ASP A 275 -9.37 -10.43 -13.40
N CYS A 276 -8.24 -9.80 -13.15
CA CYS A 276 -7.86 -8.49 -13.68
C CYS A 276 -6.67 -8.63 -14.64
N ARG A 277 -6.91 -8.37 -15.91
CA ARG A 277 -5.97 -8.58 -17.02
C ARG A 277 -5.49 -7.28 -17.61
N ILE A 278 -4.19 -7.19 -17.88
CA ILE A 278 -3.56 -6.03 -18.50
C ILE A 278 -3.04 -6.41 -19.89
N GLY A 279 -3.67 -5.85 -20.92
CA GLY A 279 -3.25 -5.97 -22.32
C GLY A 279 -3.25 -4.61 -23.00
N GLN A 280 -2.32 -4.38 -23.93
CA GLN A 280 -2.28 -3.15 -24.76
C GLN A 280 -2.33 -1.82 -23.96
N GLY A 281 -1.70 -1.79 -22.77
CA GLY A 281 -1.69 -0.61 -21.90
C GLY A 281 -3.02 -0.33 -21.18
N ARG A 282 -3.90 -1.32 -21.09
CA ARG A 282 -5.24 -1.22 -20.49
C ARG A 282 -5.52 -2.38 -19.54
N LEU A 283 -6.13 -2.08 -18.38
CA LEU A 283 -6.66 -3.04 -17.42
C LEU A 283 -8.15 -3.32 -17.73
N ARG A 284 -8.55 -4.59 -17.67
CA ARG A 284 -9.94 -5.05 -17.64
C ARG A 284 -10.10 -6.08 -16.54
N CYS A 285 -11.23 -6.10 -15.84
CA CYS A 285 -11.48 -7.06 -14.78
C CYS A 285 -12.81 -7.78 -14.95
N THR A 286 -12.87 -9.04 -14.53
CA THR A 286 -14.07 -9.88 -14.47
C THR A 286 -14.16 -10.55 -13.09
N LEU A 287 -15.27 -11.22 -12.80
CA LEU A 287 -15.44 -12.01 -11.58
C LEU A 287 -15.49 -13.51 -11.89
N ILE A 288 -14.73 -14.30 -11.12
CA ILE A 288 -14.81 -15.76 -11.08
C ILE A 288 -15.51 -16.13 -9.78
N ALA A 289 -16.71 -16.70 -9.87
CA ALA A 289 -17.49 -17.09 -8.69
C ALA A 289 -16.88 -18.30 -7.97
N THR A 290 -16.86 -18.26 -6.64
CA THR A 290 -16.50 -19.39 -5.77
C THR A 290 -17.66 -19.75 -4.85
N ARG A 291 -17.71 -21.01 -4.43
CA ARG A 291 -18.66 -21.48 -3.43
C ARG A 291 -17.99 -22.44 -2.47
N THR A 292 -18.21 -22.24 -1.19
CA THR A 292 -17.77 -23.14 -0.12
C THR A 292 -18.91 -24.12 0.19
N PRO A 293 -18.73 -25.44 0.02
CA PRO A 293 -19.79 -26.42 0.30
C PRO A 293 -20.25 -26.42 1.77
N VAL A 294 -21.49 -26.85 2.00
CA VAL A 294 -21.99 -27.11 3.36
C VAL A 294 -21.15 -28.23 3.98
N GLY A 295 -20.73 -28.05 5.23
CA GLY A 295 -19.84 -28.99 5.93
C GLY A 295 -18.35 -28.84 5.62
N SER A 296 -17.96 -27.82 4.84
CA SER A 296 -16.57 -27.45 4.59
C SER A 296 -16.33 -25.94 4.77
N ALA A 297 -15.06 -25.57 4.92
CA ALA A 297 -14.54 -24.23 4.86
C ALA A 297 -13.62 -24.02 3.63
N PHE A 298 -13.41 -25.05 2.80
CA PHE A 298 -12.60 -24.96 1.58
C PHE A 298 -13.44 -24.53 0.37
N PRO A 299 -13.04 -23.47 -0.37
CA PRO A 299 -13.79 -22.98 -1.52
C PRO A 299 -13.61 -23.88 -2.74
N GLN A 300 -14.61 -23.87 -3.61
CA GLN A 300 -14.56 -24.49 -4.93
C GLN A 300 -14.90 -23.44 -5.99
N LEU A 301 -14.28 -23.55 -7.17
CA LEU A 301 -14.67 -22.75 -8.32
C LEU A 301 -16.08 -23.17 -8.77
N VAL A 302 -16.96 -22.20 -8.99
CA VAL A 302 -18.27 -22.46 -9.59
C VAL A 302 -18.08 -22.57 -11.10
N GLN A 303 -18.48 -23.70 -11.69
CA GLN A 303 -18.52 -23.81 -13.16
C GLN A 303 -19.47 -22.76 -13.73
N ALA A 304 -19.07 -22.09 -14.81
CA ALA A 304 -19.87 -21.05 -15.45
C ALA A 304 -21.22 -21.62 -15.95
N SER A 305 -22.26 -21.41 -15.16
CA SER A 305 -23.65 -21.71 -15.53
C SER A 305 -24.26 -20.47 -16.19
N PRO A 306 -24.93 -20.57 -17.35
CA PRO A 306 -25.62 -19.45 -17.98
C PRO A 306 -26.79 -18.88 -17.15
N GLN A 307 -27.13 -19.51 -16.01
CA GLN A 307 -28.20 -19.08 -15.09
C GLN A 307 -27.69 -18.63 -13.72
N SER A 308 -26.38 -18.71 -13.43
CA SER A 308 -25.85 -17.96 -12.29
C SER A 308 -26.01 -16.47 -12.59
N PRO A 309 -26.41 -15.64 -11.61
CA PRO A 309 -26.23 -14.20 -11.75
C PRO A 309 -24.73 -13.95 -11.86
N ALA A 310 -24.25 -13.77 -13.09
CA ALA A 310 -22.95 -13.18 -13.33
C ALA A 310 -23.01 -11.80 -12.67
N THR A 311 -22.44 -11.69 -11.47
CA THR A 311 -22.22 -10.45 -10.75
C THR A 311 -21.51 -9.52 -11.71
N GLY A 312 -22.27 -8.55 -12.23
CA GLY A 312 -22.08 -8.07 -13.59
C GLY A 312 -20.63 -7.74 -13.88
N ALA A 313 -20.03 -8.44 -14.86
CA ALA A 313 -18.72 -8.06 -15.36
C ALA A 313 -18.78 -6.55 -15.66
N PRO A 314 -17.82 -5.74 -15.18
CA PRO A 314 -17.69 -4.37 -15.61
C PRO A 314 -17.72 -4.36 -17.14
N ARG A 315 -18.80 -3.80 -17.71
CA ARG A 315 -19.06 -3.78 -19.17
C ARG A 315 -17.84 -3.21 -19.89
N ASP A 316 -17.69 -3.40 -21.20
CA ASP A 316 -16.51 -2.91 -21.98
C ASP A 316 -16.09 -1.45 -21.69
N ALA A 317 -17.05 -0.62 -21.28
CA ALA A 317 -16.86 0.74 -20.73
C ALA A 317 -15.93 0.86 -19.50
N CYS A 318 -15.64 -0.21 -18.76
CA CYS A 318 -14.78 -0.21 -17.58
C CYS A 318 -13.35 -0.67 -17.86
N THR A 319 -12.78 -0.16 -18.95
CA THR A 319 -11.40 -0.43 -19.35
C THR A 319 -10.50 0.72 -18.88
N VAL A 320 -9.62 0.47 -17.90
CA VAL A 320 -8.75 1.51 -17.34
C VAL A 320 -7.46 1.64 -18.15
N ALA A 321 -7.18 2.83 -18.67
CA ALA A 321 -5.89 3.13 -19.29
C ALA A 321 -4.79 3.27 -18.23
N LEU A 322 -3.64 2.61 -18.44
CA LEU A 322 -2.51 2.69 -17.51
C LEU A 322 -1.86 4.08 -17.52
N GLY A 323 -1.33 4.48 -16.37
CA GLY A 323 -0.53 5.67 -16.19
C GLY A 323 0.83 5.61 -16.89
N PRO A 324 1.35 6.76 -17.35
CA PRO A 324 2.66 6.83 -17.96
C PRO A 324 3.77 6.57 -16.94
N ASP A 325 4.94 6.13 -17.43
CA ASP A 325 6.18 6.11 -16.66
C ASP A 325 6.56 7.52 -16.18
N PHE A 326 6.99 7.67 -14.93
CA PHE A 326 7.43 8.96 -14.39
C PHE A 326 8.77 9.38 -15.00
N ARG A 327 8.75 10.43 -15.81
CA ARG A 327 9.89 10.89 -16.62
C ARG A 327 10.37 12.27 -16.18
N VAL A 328 11.66 12.37 -15.90
CA VAL A 328 12.31 13.61 -15.47
C VAL A 328 13.70 13.67 -16.10
N ALA A 329 14.02 14.78 -16.78
CA ALA A 329 15.30 14.99 -17.48
C ALA A 329 15.72 13.84 -18.42
N GLY A 330 14.76 13.27 -19.16
CA GLY A 330 14.99 12.15 -20.10
C GLY A 330 15.03 10.76 -19.45
N LEU A 331 15.30 10.67 -18.15
CA LEU A 331 15.29 9.42 -17.40
C LEU A 331 13.86 9.03 -16.97
N VAL A 332 13.62 7.73 -16.85
CA VAL A 332 12.45 7.18 -16.15
C VAL A 332 12.86 6.91 -14.71
N LEU A 333 12.18 7.49 -13.73
CA LEU A 333 12.32 7.12 -12.32
C LEU A 333 11.31 6.02 -11.98
N ARG A 334 11.78 4.93 -11.35
CA ARG A 334 10.94 3.82 -10.90
C ARG A 334 11.14 3.54 -9.42
N PRO A 335 10.08 3.19 -8.68
CA PRO A 335 10.19 2.71 -7.33
C PRO A 335 10.77 1.30 -7.32
N VAL A 336 11.72 1.07 -6.41
CA VAL A 336 12.14 -0.24 -5.97
C VAL A 336 11.77 -0.32 -4.50
N SER A 337 10.64 -0.96 -4.19
CA SER A 337 10.26 -1.23 -2.80
C SER A 337 11.30 -2.13 -2.15
N VAL A 338 11.83 -1.67 -1.03
CA VAL A 338 12.65 -2.50 -0.15
C VAL A 338 11.71 -3.31 0.73
N ALA A 339 12.09 -4.54 1.10
CA ALA A 339 11.35 -5.27 2.12
C ALA A 339 11.24 -4.38 3.38
N ALA A 340 10.04 -4.29 3.96
CA ALA A 340 9.94 -3.81 5.32
C ALA A 340 10.57 -4.88 6.20
N ASP A 341 11.50 -4.50 7.09
CA ASP A 341 12.16 -5.46 7.98
C ASP A 341 11.13 -6.07 8.97
N THR A 342 9.99 -5.40 9.17
CA THR A 342 8.86 -5.76 10.04
C THR A 342 7.56 -5.12 9.51
N PRO A 343 6.37 -5.76 9.65
CA PRO A 343 5.07 -5.08 9.56
C PRO A 343 4.94 -3.86 10.47
N GLY A 344 4.03 -2.96 10.14
CA GLY A 344 3.86 -1.68 10.84
C GLY A 344 5.02 -0.68 10.64
N ALA A 345 6.12 -1.07 9.98
CA ALA A 345 7.19 -0.15 9.63
C ALA A 345 6.83 0.68 8.38
N PRO A 346 7.23 1.97 8.31
CA PRO A 346 6.97 2.81 7.15
C PRO A 346 7.65 2.28 5.89
N THR A 347 6.99 2.45 4.74
CA THR A 347 7.52 2.02 3.45
C THR A 347 8.79 2.79 3.07
N ARG A 348 9.92 2.08 2.96
CA ARG A 348 11.16 2.61 2.37
C ARG A 348 11.26 2.25 0.89
N ILE A 349 11.49 3.26 0.06
CA ILE A 349 11.52 3.16 -1.40
C ILE A 349 12.89 3.63 -1.89
N ALA A 350 13.58 2.81 -2.67
CA ALA A 350 14.71 3.30 -3.46
C ALA A 350 14.21 3.75 -4.83
N LEU A 351 14.70 4.88 -5.34
CA LEU A 351 14.41 5.34 -6.70
C LEU A 351 15.52 4.84 -7.64
N ALA A 352 15.15 3.99 -8.59
CA ALA A 352 16.02 3.61 -9.70
C ALA A 352 15.77 4.54 -10.89
N ALA A 353 16.83 5.07 -11.49
CA ALA A 353 16.72 5.83 -12.74
C ALA A 353 17.13 4.97 -13.93
N LEU A 354 16.31 4.99 -14.97
CA LEU A 354 16.49 4.20 -16.18
C LEU A 354 16.59 5.10 -17.41
N GLU A 355 17.55 4.79 -18.27
CA GLU A 355 17.77 5.40 -19.58
C GLU A 355 17.63 4.31 -20.64
N SER A 356 16.76 4.51 -21.63
CA SER A 356 16.47 3.49 -22.66
C SER A 356 16.22 2.08 -22.09
N GLY A 357 15.51 2.01 -20.96
CA GLY A 357 15.18 0.76 -20.25
C GLY A 357 16.27 0.18 -19.35
N HIS A 358 17.48 0.74 -19.33
CA HIS A 358 18.62 0.24 -18.56
C HIS A 358 18.83 1.09 -17.30
N ALA A 359 19.03 0.44 -16.15
CA ALA A 359 19.33 1.14 -14.89
C ALA A 359 20.67 1.89 -14.98
N ARG A 360 20.67 3.16 -14.59
CA ARG A 360 21.85 4.03 -14.54
C ARG A 360 22.39 4.19 -13.14
N TRP A 361 21.49 4.36 -12.18
CA TRP A 361 21.78 4.44 -10.76
C TRP A 361 20.51 4.11 -9.95
N GLN A 362 20.71 3.84 -8.66
CA GLN A 362 19.64 3.68 -7.68
C GLN A 362 20.01 4.47 -6.42
N THR A 363 19.04 5.13 -5.80
CA THR A 363 19.26 5.78 -4.50
C THR A 363 19.44 4.74 -3.38
N ARG A 364 19.91 5.20 -2.21
CA ARG A 364 19.60 4.49 -0.96
C ARG A 364 18.08 4.48 -0.73
N PRO A 365 17.55 3.59 0.12
CA PRO A 365 16.12 3.61 0.47
C PRO A 365 15.77 4.94 1.16
N LEU A 366 14.64 5.53 0.78
CA LEU A 366 14.12 6.80 1.29
C LEU A 366 12.74 6.58 1.91
N GLU A 367 12.42 7.28 2.99
CA GLU A 367 11.06 7.40 3.52
C GLU A 367 10.34 8.53 2.79
N LEU A 368 9.98 8.22 1.54
CA LEU A 368 9.39 9.17 0.60
C LEU A 368 7.88 9.28 0.85
N LEU A 369 7.41 10.50 1.10
CA LEU A 369 6.01 10.82 1.39
C LEU A 369 5.29 11.42 0.18
N ALA A 370 5.99 12.29 -0.57
CA ALA A 370 5.51 12.82 -1.83
C ALA A 370 6.67 13.01 -2.81
N LEU A 371 6.38 12.92 -4.11
CA LEU A 371 7.35 13.14 -5.17
C LEU A 371 6.69 13.91 -6.30
N ASP A 372 7.39 14.88 -6.86
CA ASP A 372 6.93 15.62 -8.04
C ASP A 372 8.09 16.16 -8.88
N ALA A 373 7.80 16.63 -10.09
CA ALA A 373 8.80 17.20 -10.98
C ALA A 373 8.28 18.47 -11.65
N GLY A 374 9.08 19.54 -11.60
CA GLY A 374 8.68 20.87 -12.05
C GLY A 374 9.81 21.67 -12.68
N ARG A 375 9.46 22.70 -13.46
CA ARG A 375 10.41 23.67 -14.01
C ARG A 375 10.70 24.77 -12.98
N LEU A 376 11.16 24.35 -11.80
CA LEU A 376 11.50 25.23 -10.68
C LEU A 376 12.51 26.31 -11.13
N ALA A 377 13.53 25.93 -11.90
CA ALA A 377 14.53 26.83 -12.48
C ALA A 377 14.01 27.76 -13.61
N GLY A 378 12.69 27.90 -13.79
CA GLY A 378 12.06 28.71 -14.83
C GLY A 378 11.76 27.92 -16.12
N ALA A 379 11.01 28.53 -17.04
CA ALA A 379 10.47 27.84 -18.23
C ALA A 379 11.54 27.20 -19.14
N GLN A 380 12.72 27.84 -19.25
CA GLN A 380 13.87 27.32 -20.01
C GLN A 380 14.87 26.53 -19.14
N GLY A 381 14.65 26.45 -17.84
CA GLY A 381 15.50 25.73 -16.91
C GLY A 381 15.29 24.20 -16.95
N PRO A 382 16.24 23.43 -16.39
CA PRO A 382 16.10 21.99 -16.25
C PRO A 382 14.91 21.64 -15.34
N THR A 383 14.23 20.53 -15.63
CA THR A 383 13.24 19.97 -14.71
C THR A 383 13.96 19.49 -13.45
N LEU A 384 13.51 19.97 -12.29
CA LEU A 384 14.00 19.55 -10.98
C LEU A 384 12.96 18.64 -10.32
N LEU A 385 13.44 17.73 -9.49
CA LEU A 385 12.65 16.80 -8.70
C LEU A 385 12.40 17.41 -7.32
N LEU A 386 11.13 17.55 -6.93
CA LEU A 386 10.74 17.83 -5.55
C LEU A 386 10.45 16.49 -4.86
N ALA A 387 11.06 16.25 -3.71
CA ALA A 387 10.73 15.13 -2.83
C ALA A 387 10.33 15.66 -1.45
N LEU A 388 9.28 15.10 -0.86
CA LEU A 388 8.99 15.25 0.56
C LEU A 388 9.42 13.95 1.23
N GLU A 389 10.43 14.00 2.08
CA GLU A 389 11.05 12.84 2.71
C GLU A 389 11.01 12.99 4.23
N ARG A 390 10.71 11.92 4.96
CA ARG A 390 10.84 11.87 6.43
C ARG A 390 12.30 11.63 6.77
N HIS A 391 12.88 12.52 7.59
CA HIS A 391 14.26 12.38 8.08
C HIS A 391 14.44 12.98 9.48
N PRO A 392 15.24 12.33 10.35
CA PRO A 392 15.71 12.94 11.58
C PRO A 392 16.67 14.09 11.26
N SER A 393 16.55 15.17 12.02
CA SER A 393 17.37 16.37 11.84
C SER A 393 18.14 16.70 13.12
N SER A 394 19.42 17.01 12.97
CA SER A 394 20.29 17.42 14.08
C SER A 394 20.06 18.87 14.54
N LEU A 395 19.15 19.62 13.89
CA LEU A 395 18.87 21.03 14.23
C LEU A 395 17.73 21.17 15.24
N ASP A 396 16.72 20.31 15.14
CA ASP A 396 15.47 20.33 15.91
C ASP A 396 15.20 19.00 16.63
N LEU A 397 16.07 17.98 16.42
CA LEU A 397 15.97 16.61 16.95
C LEU A 397 14.67 15.88 16.56
N ALA A 398 13.92 16.41 15.60
CA ALA A 398 12.64 15.87 15.15
C ALA A 398 12.82 15.01 13.89
N ASP A 399 12.21 13.82 13.90
CA ASP A 399 11.95 13.05 12.69
C ASP A 399 10.63 13.53 12.07
N ASP A 400 10.73 14.34 11.02
CA ASP A 400 9.59 15.05 10.43
C ASP A 400 9.71 15.13 8.90
N PRO A 401 8.59 15.35 8.19
CA PRO A 401 8.60 15.56 6.73
C PRO A 401 9.40 16.81 6.35
N ARG A 402 10.36 16.66 5.44
CA ARG A 402 11.24 17.73 4.96
C ARG A 402 11.27 17.76 3.44
N PRO A 403 11.07 18.92 2.79
CA PRO A 403 11.07 19.01 1.34
C PRO A 403 12.50 19.20 0.82
N TYR A 404 12.86 18.49 -0.23
CA TYR A 404 14.15 18.53 -0.91
C TYR A 404 13.93 18.81 -2.39
N VAL A 405 14.83 19.60 -2.99
CA VAL A 405 14.87 19.79 -4.44
C VAL A 405 16.16 19.22 -4.97
N TYR A 406 16.05 18.27 -5.90
CA TYR A 406 17.18 17.62 -6.56
C TYR A 406 17.22 17.99 -8.04
N ALA A 407 18.44 18.22 -8.53
CA ALA A 407 18.73 18.07 -9.94
C ALA A 407 19.04 16.59 -10.22
N ILE A 408 18.58 16.09 -11.35
CA ILE A 408 18.90 14.75 -11.82
C ILE A 408 20.17 14.82 -12.66
N SER A 409 21.17 13.99 -12.32
CA SER A 409 22.39 13.81 -13.09
C SER A 409 22.52 12.37 -13.61
N PRO A 410 23.44 12.12 -14.57
CA PRO A 410 23.77 10.76 -15.00
C PRO A 410 24.32 9.85 -13.89
N GLN A 411 24.74 10.41 -12.74
CA GLN A 411 25.33 9.69 -11.61
C GLN A 411 24.42 9.58 -10.38
N GLY A 412 23.32 10.35 -10.30
CA GLY A 412 22.41 10.31 -9.16
C GLY A 412 21.55 11.56 -8.99
N LEU A 413 20.90 11.64 -7.82
CA LEU A 413 20.23 12.84 -7.36
C LEU A 413 21.27 13.81 -6.75
N VAL A 414 21.33 15.04 -7.28
CA VAL A 414 22.20 16.11 -6.77
C VAL A 414 21.33 17.11 -6.01
N PRO A 415 21.44 17.22 -4.67
CA PRO A 415 20.63 18.15 -3.90
C PRO A 415 20.96 19.59 -4.30
N ARG A 416 19.95 20.36 -4.69
CA ARG A 416 20.04 21.79 -5.00
C ARG A 416 19.54 22.64 -3.84
N TRP A 417 18.58 22.15 -3.08
CA TRP A 417 18.05 22.81 -1.90
C TRP A 417 17.51 21.79 -0.89
N ARG A 418 17.64 22.13 0.40
CA ARG A 418 17.12 21.35 1.53
C ARG A 418 16.21 22.26 2.35
N GLY A 419 14.97 21.83 2.57
CA GLY A 419 13.92 22.62 3.19
C GLY A 419 13.98 22.73 4.70
N SER A 420 15.16 22.70 5.32
CA SER A 420 15.32 22.88 6.77
C SER A 420 14.72 24.20 7.27
N ALA A 421 14.69 25.24 6.44
CA ALA A 421 14.04 26.53 6.76
C ALA A 421 12.52 26.55 6.53
N LEU A 422 11.93 25.52 5.88
CA LEU A 422 10.47 25.31 5.82
C LEU A 422 9.97 24.41 6.97
N ALA A 423 10.81 24.11 7.97
CA ALA A 423 10.49 23.27 9.14
C ALA A 423 9.57 23.96 10.17
N TRP A 424 8.59 24.72 9.67
CA TRP A 424 7.28 24.82 10.30
C TRP A 424 6.65 23.42 10.23
N PRO A 425 6.32 22.73 11.33
CA PRO A 425 6.04 21.28 11.36
C PRO A 425 5.15 20.86 10.19
N LEU A 426 5.80 20.24 9.20
CA LEU A 426 5.30 20.16 7.84
C LEU A 426 4.54 18.87 7.69
N LEU A 427 3.28 18.96 7.26
CA LEU A 427 2.38 17.81 7.16
C LEU A 427 2.34 17.27 5.73
N ASP A 428 2.36 18.15 4.75
CA ASP A 428 2.35 17.78 3.33
C ASP A 428 2.82 18.92 2.42
N THR A 429 3.26 18.59 1.20
CA THR A 429 3.57 19.55 0.13
C THR A 429 3.19 19.04 -1.25
N ALA A 430 2.96 19.96 -2.17
CA ALA A 430 2.78 19.71 -3.59
C ALA A 430 3.24 20.93 -4.40
N LEU A 431 3.72 20.72 -5.63
CA LEU A 431 3.83 21.83 -6.57
C LEU A 431 2.43 22.19 -7.09
N LEU A 432 2.17 23.47 -7.34
CA LEU A 432 0.92 23.88 -7.95
C LEU A 432 0.91 23.38 -9.41
N PRO A 433 -0.15 22.67 -9.88
CA PRO A 433 -0.16 22.07 -11.21
C PRO A 433 0.09 23.06 -12.35
N ASP A 434 -0.46 24.27 -12.22
CA ASP A 434 -0.46 25.30 -13.28
C ASP A 434 0.78 26.23 -13.23
N ASP A 435 1.49 26.31 -12.08
CA ASP A 435 2.80 26.96 -11.97
C ASP A 435 3.71 26.17 -11.02
N SER A 436 4.46 25.24 -11.59
CA SER A 436 5.41 24.38 -10.86
C SER A 436 6.56 25.11 -10.14
N ARG A 437 6.62 26.45 -10.19
CA ARG A 437 7.51 27.27 -9.33
C ARG A 437 6.90 27.58 -7.97
N VAL A 438 5.62 27.25 -7.77
CA VAL A 438 4.86 27.48 -6.54
C VAL A 438 4.79 26.17 -5.77
N LEU A 439 5.39 26.15 -4.59
CA LEU A 439 5.23 25.07 -3.62
C LEU A 439 4.07 25.45 -2.69
N CYS A 440 3.01 24.68 -2.78
CA CYS A 440 1.98 24.66 -1.76
C CYS A 440 2.47 23.79 -0.60
N ALA A 441 2.27 24.24 0.64
CA ALA A 441 2.64 23.52 1.84
C ALA A 441 1.52 23.58 2.88
N LEU A 442 1.36 22.48 3.61
CA LEU A 442 0.42 22.31 4.70
C LEU A 442 1.19 22.08 6.00
N HIS A 443 0.99 22.96 6.98
CA HIS A 443 1.70 22.94 8.26
C HIS A 443 0.74 22.67 9.43
N ARG A 444 1.29 22.23 10.57
CA ARG A 444 0.60 22.16 11.86
C ARG A 444 0.29 23.59 12.38
N GLY A 445 -0.76 23.73 13.20
CA GLY A 445 -1.28 25.05 13.61
C GLY A 445 -0.46 25.80 14.65
N ASP A 446 0.24 25.08 15.51
CA ASP A 446 1.06 25.52 16.65
C ASP A 446 2.42 26.11 16.22
N SER A 447 2.45 26.88 15.12
CA SER A 447 3.69 27.31 14.50
C SER A 447 4.23 28.65 15.03
N PHE A 448 5.55 28.76 15.08
CA PHE A 448 6.27 29.63 16.01
C PHE A 448 6.38 31.13 15.66
N LEU A 449 5.93 31.59 14.48
CA LEU A 449 5.99 33.04 14.16
C LEU A 449 4.77 33.84 14.67
N VAL A 450 3.64 33.18 14.91
CA VAL A 450 2.51 33.72 15.71
C VAL A 450 1.77 32.53 16.32
N PRO A 451 1.96 32.22 17.62
CA PRO A 451 1.12 31.25 18.31
C PRO A 451 -0.31 31.79 18.40
N ASP A 452 -1.26 31.14 17.73
CA ASP A 452 -2.70 31.38 17.94
C ASP A 452 -3.28 30.27 18.83
N PRO A 453 -3.45 30.50 20.15
CA PRO A 453 -4.02 29.51 21.05
C PRO A 453 -5.50 29.19 20.78
N ALA A 454 -6.18 29.92 19.88
CA ALA A 454 -7.56 29.67 19.50
C ALA A 454 -7.71 28.73 18.27
N THR A 455 -6.63 28.42 17.52
CA THR A 455 -6.72 27.56 16.32
C THR A 455 -5.82 26.32 16.38
N PRO A 456 -6.34 25.14 16.77
CA PRO A 456 -5.64 23.85 16.60
C PRO A 456 -5.60 23.36 15.14
N ARG A 457 -5.75 24.27 14.17
CA ARG A 457 -6.02 23.96 12.76
C ARG A 457 -4.75 24.01 11.92
N THR A 458 -4.65 23.12 10.94
CA THR A 458 -3.57 23.14 9.96
C THR A 458 -3.57 24.44 9.14
N ARG A 459 -2.40 24.96 8.79
CA ARG A 459 -2.25 26.16 7.96
C ARG A 459 -1.71 25.81 6.57
N VAL A 460 -2.42 26.23 5.53
CA VAL A 460 -1.90 26.24 4.16
C VAL A 460 -1.05 27.50 3.94
N ALA A 461 0.09 27.34 3.29
CA ALA A 461 0.97 28.41 2.85
C ALA A 461 1.41 28.18 1.39
N ALA A 462 1.72 29.28 0.69
CA ALA A 462 2.29 29.25 -0.65
C ALA A 462 3.72 29.81 -0.61
N TYR A 463 4.64 29.13 -1.27
CA TYR A 463 6.02 29.56 -1.40
C TYR A 463 6.42 29.58 -2.88
N ARG A 464 7.26 30.55 -3.28
CA ARG A 464 7.73 30.70 -4.65
C ARG A 464 9.22 30.40 -4.74
N TRP A 465 9.61 29.63 -5.75
CA TRP A 465 11.01 29.36 -6.06
C TRP A 465 11.71 30.63 -6.56
N ASN A 466 12.82 30.99 -5.94
CA ASN A 466 13.58 32.22 -6.20
C ASN A 466 14.91 31.98 -6.96
N GLY A 467 15.20 30.73 -7.35
CA GLY A 467 16.48 30.32 -7.96
C GLY A 467 17.34 29.47 -7.03
N PHE A 468 17.34 29.78 -5.72
CA PHE A 468 18.15 29.11 -4.69
C PHE A 468 17.30 28.30 -3.70
N GLY A 469 16.04 28.67 -3.52
CA GLY A 469 15.12 28.01 -2.60
C GLY A 469 13.70 28.58 -2.70
N PHE A 470 12.89 28.23 -1.72
CA PHE A 470 11.51 28.70 -1.59
C PHE A 470 11.41 29.87 -0.61
N SER A 471 10.82 30.98 -1.05
CA SER A 471 10.47 32.14 -0.22
C SER A 471 8.96 32.21 -0.05
N GLY A 472 8.47 32.66 1.12
CA GLY A 472 7.05 32.84 1.37
C GLY A 472 6.43 33.79 0.33
N TRP A 473 5.27 33.42 -0.20
CA TRP A 473 4.61 34.17 -1.27
C TRP A 473 3.16 34.47 -0.90
N ASP A 474 2.95 35.64 -0.31
CA ASP A 474 1.64 36.12 0.12
C ASP A 474 0.84 36.69 -1.07
N ALA A 475 0.40 35.78 -1.95
CA ALA A 475 -0.50 36.09 -3.05
C ALA A 475 -1.83 35.36 -2.81
N ALA A 476 -2.90 36.12 -2.50
CA ALA A 476 -4.20 35.56 -2.12
C ALA A 476 -4.74 34.53 -3.14
N ALA A 477 -4.55 34.78 -4.45
CA ALA A 477 -4.93 33.83 -5.51
C ALA A 477 -4.15 32.51 -5.45
N ALA A 478 -2.84 32.56 -5.18
CA ALA A 478 -2.01 31.36 -5.05
C ALA A 478 -2.35 30.59 -3.77
N LEU A 479 -2.60 31.30 -2.66
CA LEU A 479 -3.04 30.69 -1.41
C LEU A 479 -4.42 30.02 -1.55
N ALA A 480 -5.35 30.62 -2.29
CA ALA A 480 -6.65 30.00 -2.61
C ALA A 480 -6.45 28.70 -3.41
N ARG A 481 -5.67 28.75 -4.51
CA ARG A 481 -5.36 27.53 -5.30
C ARG A 481 -4.63 26.46 -4.47
N CYS A 482 -3.73 26.83 -3.57
CA CYS A 482 -3.07 25.88 -2.68
C CYS A 482 -4.03 25.24 -1.66
N ARG A 483 -5.09 25.93 -1.22
CA ARG A 483 -6.09 25.35 -0.29
C ARG A 483 -6.91 24.25 -0.96
N GLU A 484 -7.23 24.40 -2.25
CA GLU A 484 -7.96 23.38 -3.03
C GLU A 484 -7.26 22.02 -3.05
N LEU A 485 -5.92 21.98 -2.96
CA LEU A 485 -5.16 20.72 -2.95
C LEU A 485 -5.43 19.84 -1.72
N TRP A 486 -5.93 20.42 -0.64
CA TRP A 486 -6.24 19.71 0.60
C TRP A 486 -7.68 19.92 1.10
N ILE A 487 -8.52 20.67 0.41
CA ILE A 487 -9.87 21.05 0.86
C ILE A 487 -10.68 19.82 1.31
N GLU A 488 -10.73 18.78 0.49
CA GLU A 488 -11.38 17.51 0.83
C GLU A 488 -10.78 16.85 2.08
N THR A 489 -9.46 16.94 2.29
CA THR A 489 -8.77 16.29 3.41
C THR A 489 -8.74 17.08 4.72
N LEU A 490 -9.09 18.37 4.66
CA LEU A 490 -9.12 19.28 5.83
C LEU A 490 -10.54 19.54 6.34
N GLU A 491 -11.54 19.36 5.49
CA GLU A 491 -12.97 19.57 5.81
C GLU A 491 -13.72 18.24 6.07
N GLY A 492 -12.99 17.12 6.17
CA GLY A 492 -13.54 15.83 6.61
C GLY A 492 -14.06 15.87 8.05
N PRO A 493 -14.95 14.92 8.44
CA PRO A 493 -15.46 14.87 9.81
C PRO A 493 -14.28 14.66 10.76
N GLY A 494 -14.21 15.49 11.81
CA GLY A 494 -13.16 15.40 12.82
C GLY A 494 -13.13 14.06 13.55
N PRO A 495 -12.13 13.83 14.42
CA PRO A 495 -12.10 12.64 15.25
C PRO A 495 -13.44 12.47 15.99
N PRO A 496 -13.96 11.24 16.11
CA PRO A 496 -15.28 11.02 16.69
C PRO A 496 -15.34 11.60 18.10
N VAL A 497 -16.33 12.46 18.34
CA VAL A 497 -16.69 12.88 19.69
C VAL A 497 -17.06 11.61 20.46
N ILE A 498 -16.28 11.26 21.48
CA ILE A 498 -16.61 10.19 22.42
C ILE A 498 -17.73 10.75 23.32
N PRO A 499 -18.97 10.23 23.25
CA PRO A 499 -20.04 10.69 24.12
C PRO A 499 -19.92 9.95 25.46
N GLY A 500 -19.32 10.60 26.47
CA GLY A 500 -19.18 10.01 27.80
C GLY A 500 -17.96 10.54 28.56
N GLY A 501 -18.14 11.68 29.20
CA GLY A 501 -17.21 12.27 30.16
C GLY A 501 -17.99 13.25 31.02
N ASP A 502 -18.45 12.78 32.19
CA ASP A 502 -19.32 13.54 33.09
C ASP A 502 -18.56 14.73 33.69
N PRO A 503 -19.04 15.98 33.58
CA PRO A 503 -18.38 17.14 34.20
C PRO A 503 -18.67 17.24 35.70
N SER A 504 -18.34 16.18 36.45
CA SER A 504 -18.39 16.15 37.91
C SER A 504 -17.40 15.14 38.50
N ASP A 505 -16.11 15.50 38.50
CA ASP A 505 -15.14 15.17 39.56
C ASP A 505 -13.78 15.83 39.26
N GLY A 506 -13.27 16.65 40.19
CA GLY A 506 -11.91 17.23 40.18
C GLY A 506 -11.82 18.72 39.85
#